data_AF-A0A653YHX5-F1
#
_entry.id   AF-A0A653YHX5-F1
#
_cell.length_a   1.000
_cell.length_b   1.000
_cell.length_c   1.000
_cell.angle_alpha   90.00
_cell.angle_beta   90.00
_cell.angle_gamma   90.00
#
_symmetry.space_group_name_H-M   'P 1'
#
loop_
_entity.id
_entity.type
_entity.pdbx_description
1 polymer ?
#
loop_
_entity_poly.entity_id
_entity_poly.type
_entity_poly.pdbx_seq_one_letter_code
_entity_poly.pdbx_strand_id
1 'polypeptide(L)'
;MPSSLDDLLASSTPATTPRTAELDRELAVVVSAAEVAATAPSRRRKRIAIVSLATIGILGAGAAAGATGLLPTPWFDDPAARTTQTSPDGKTCDLAFSAKGLHDPAHPVNEATRAETIAAADAFLKGFDFSTIEQYKGDTMRAELARRLSAHLAQQGLPPEAVSVAAMASCLGSDQ
;
A
#
# COMPACT_ATOMS: atom_id res chain seq x y z
N MET A 1 -18.01 36.80 -7.37
CA MET A 1 -18.99 35.93 -8.05
C MET A 1 -18.63 34.51 -7.63
N PRO A 2 -19.49 33.79 -6.89
CA PRO A 2 -19.25 32.38 -6.59
C PRO A 2 -19.15 31.59 -7.89
N SER A 3 -18.23 30.64 -7.95
CA SER A 3 -17.92 29.90 -9.19
C SER A 3 -18.95 28.80 -9.41
N SER A 4 -19.25 28.42 -10.66
CA SER A 4 -20.16 27.32 -10.97
C SER A 4 -19.73 25.97 -10.37
N LEU A 5 -18.47 25.86 -9.95
CA LEU A 5 -17.93 24.71 -9.23
C LEU A 5 -18.52 24.61 -7.81
N ASP A 6 -18.73 25.74 -7.13
CA ASP A 6 -19.27 25.78 -5.77
C ASP A 6 -20.71 25.24 -5.74
N ASP A 7 -21.51 25.54 -6.77
CA ASP A 7 -22.88 25.03 -6.91
C ASP A 7 -22.91 23.51 -7.21
N LEU A 8 -21.95 23.02 -8.00
CA LEU A 8 -21.81 21.57 -8.27
C LEU A 8 -21.33 20.80 -7.03
N LEU A 9 -20.45 21.39 -6.22
CA LEU A 9 -20.00 20.79 -4.97
C LEU A 9 -21.13 20.76 -3.92
N ALA A 10 -21.88 21.86 -3.79
CA ALA A 10 -23.02 21.92 -2.88
C ALA A 10 -24.09 20.88 -3.24
N SER A 11 -24.40 20.73 -4.53
CA SER A 11 -25.40 19.75 -5.01
C SER A 11 -24.93 18.29 -4.93
N SER A 12 -23.62 18.04 -4.88
CA SER A 12 -23.06 16.68 -4.81
C SER A 12 -22.90 16.16 -3.38
N THR A 13 -23.31 16.92 -2.36
CA THR A 13 -23.21 16.45 -0.97
C THR A 13 -24.30 15.39 -0.71
N PRO A 14 -23.98 14.09 -0.63
CA PRO A 14 -24.99 13.08 -0.33
C PRO A 14 -25.56 13.34 1.06
N ALA A 15 -26.85 13.07 1.26
CA ALA A 15 -27.48 13.19 2.56
C ALA A 15 -26.74 12.31 3.57
N THR A 16 -26.00 12.92 4.49
CA THR A 16 -25.34 12.21 5.58
C THR A 16 -26.38 11.86 6.62
N THR A 17 -26.47 10.58 7.01
CA THR A 17 -27.28 10.17 8.15
C THR A 17 -26.78 10.88 9.42
N PRO A 18 -27.68 11.48 10.23
CA PRO A 18 -27.28 12.09 11.49
C PRO A 18 -26.59 11.06 12.39
N ARG A 19 -25.52 11.48 13.10
CA ARG A 19 -24.93 10.64 14.15
C ARG A 19 -25.96 10.39 15.23
N THR A 20 -26.27 9.12 15.47
CA THR A 20 -27.10 8.68 16.58
C THR A 20 -26.23 7.91 17.57
N ALA A 21 -26.62 7.88 18.84
CA ALA A 21 -25.93 7.10 19.85
C ALA A 21 -25.88 5.60 19.51
N GLU A 22 -26.84 5.11 18.71
CA GLU A 22 -26.86 3.72 18.24
C GLU A 22 -25.80 3.47 17.17
N LEU A 23 -25.64 4.38 16.21
CA LEU A 23 -24.57 4.28 15.20
C LEU A 23 -23.18 4.33 15.84
N ASP A 24 -22.98 5.19 16.84
CA ASP A 24 -21.71 5.27 17.55
C ASP A 24 -21.41 3.98 18.33
N ARG A 25 -22.44 3.33 18.89
CA ARG A 25 -22.30 2.03 19.56
C ARG A 25 -21.92 0.93 18.56
N GLU A 26 -22.57 0.87 17.41
CA GLU A 26 -22.23 -0.11 16.36
C GLU A 26 -20.81 0.11 15.84
N LEU A 27 -20.39 1.36 15.63
CA LEU A 27 -19.04 1.69 15.18
C LEU A 27 -17.99 1.23 16.21
N ALA A 28 -18.24 1.44 17.50
CA ALA A 28 -17.36 1.00 18.58
C ALA A 28 -17.21 -0.53 18.61
N VAL A 29 -18.27 -1.29 18.30
CA VAL A 29 -18.21 -2.75 18.19
C VAL A 29 -17.33 -3.18 17.01
N VAL A 30 -17.47 -2.54 15.84
CA VAL A 30 -16.65 -2.88 14.66
C VAL A 30 -15.17 -2.55 14.90
N VAL A 31 -14.87 -1.39 15.48
CA VAL A 31 -13.49 -0.97 15.78
C VAL A 31 -12.84 -1.93 16.78
N SER A 32 -13.51 -2.23 17.89
CA SER A 32 -12.96 -3.16 18.90
C SER A 32 -12.78 -4.58 18.36
N ALA A 33 -13.67 -5.07 17.50
CA ALA A 33 -13.52 -6.37 16.86
C ALA A 33 -12.28 -6.43 15.92
N ALA A 34 -12.01 -5.34 15.19
CA ALA A 34 -10.84 -5.23 14.32
C ALA A 34 -9.51 -5.22 15.12
N GLU A 35 -9.47 -4.50 16.24
CA GLU A 35 -8.30 -4.44 17.13
C GLU A 35 -7.97 -5.80 17.76
N VAL A 36 -8.98 -6.57 18.17
CA VAL A 36 -8.80 -7.93 18.70
C VAL A 36 -8.30 -8.89 17.61
N ALA A 37 -8.81 -8.78 16.39
CA ALA A 37 -8.35 -9.59 15.26
C ALA A 37 -6.89 -9.29 14.89
N ALA A 38 -6.44 -8.04 15.05
CA ALA A 38 -5.06 -7.64 14.77
C ALA A 38 -4.05 -8.17 15.81
N THR A 39 -4.49 -8.45 17.05
CA THR A 39 -3.60 -8.82 18.17
C THR A 39 -3.57 -10.31 18.50
N ALA A 40 -4.50 -11.12 17.99
CA ALA A 40 -4.56 -12.53 18.34
C ALA A 40 -3.48 -13.38 17.62
N PRO A 41 -2.49 -13.98 18.33
CA PRO A 41 -1.57 -14.93 17.73
C PRO A 41 -2.31 -16.20 17.31
N SER A 42 -2.27 -16.52 16.01
CA SER A 42 -2.96 -17.66 15.39
C SER A 42 -2.49 -19.02 15.95
N ARG A 43 -3.13 -19.49 17.04
CA ARG A 43 -2.87 -20.83 17.62
C ARG A 43 -3.43 -21.99 16.78
N ARG A 44 -4.19 -21.73 15.71
CA ARG A 44 -4.80 -22.78 14.86
C ARG A 44 -3.88 -23.35 13.76
N ARG A 45 -2.67 -22.81 13.56
CA ARG A 45 -1.76 -23.26 12.47
C ARG A 45 -1.16 -24.67 12.64
N LYS A 46 -1.35 -25.36 13.77
CA LYS A 46 -0.75 -26.69 14.00
C LYS A 46 -1.54 -27.89 13.46
N ARG A 47 -2.72 -27.72 12.83
CA ARG A 47 -3.55 -28.87 12.40
C ARG A 47 -3.97 -28.92 10.93
N ILE A 48 -3.55 -27.99 10.09
CA ILE A 48 -3.86 -28.06 8.65
C ILE A 48 -2.54 -28.12 7.88
N ALA A 49 -1.94 -29.31 7.94
CA ALA A 49 -1.03 -29.76 6.91
C ALA A 49 -1.87 -30.41 5.81
N ILE A 50 -1.56 -30.07 4.56
CA ILE A 50 -2.07 -30.69 3.33
C ILE A 50 -3.48 -30.22 2.94
N VAL A 51 -3.51 -29.21 2.06
CA VAL A 51 -4.37 -29.05 0.87
C VAL A 51 -4.33 -27.56 0.49
N SER A 52 -3.50 -27.27 -0.52
CA SER A 52 -3.66 -26.22 -1.54
C SER A 52 -4.08 -24.82 -1.06
N LEU A 53 -3.10 -23.96 -0.78
CA LEU A 53 -3.31 -22.56 -0.42
C LEU A 53 -2.54 -21.65 -1.38
N ALA A 54 -3.25 -21.01 -2.30
CA ALA A 54 -2.73 -19.89 -3.10
C ALA A 54 -3.87 -18.91 -3.45
N THR A 55 -4.49 -18.35 -2.42
CA THR A 55 -5.22 -17.09 -2.50
C THR A 55 -4.72 -16.18 -1.40
N ILE A 56 -3.51 -15.66 -1.59
CA ILE A 56 -3.00 -14.56 -0.75
C ILE A 56 -3.68 -13.30 -1.26
N GLY A 57 -4.60 -12.81 -0.44
CA GLY A 57 -5.30 -11.57 -0.65
C GLY A 57 -4.34 -10.42 -0.91
N ILE A 58 -4.59 -9.72 -2.00
CA ILE A 58 -4.04 -8.42 -2.31
C ILE A 58 -4.56 -7.46 -1.22
N LEU A 59 -3.66 -6.73 -0.58
CA LEU A 59 -3.90 -5.64 0.39
C LEU A 59 -4.21 -6.05 1.85
N GLY A 60 -3.16 -6.21 2.66
CA GLY A 60 -3.30 -6.10 4.12
C GLY A 60 -2.12 -6.66 4.91
N ALA A 61 -1.49 -5.81 5.73
CA ALA A 61 -0.61 -6.18 6.84
C ALA A 61 0.75 -6.86 6.53
N GLY A 62 1.59 -6.24 5.69
CA GLY A 62 2.96 -6.73 5.43
C GLY A 62 4.12 -5.76 5.72
N ALA A 63 3.86 -4.50 6.10
CA ALA A 63 4.91 -3.48 6.12
C ALA A 63 5.87 -3.55 7.32
N ALA A 64 5.50 -4.23 8.42
CA ALA A 64 6.30 -4.19 9.66
C ALA A 64 7.35 -5.32 9.78
N ALA A 65 7.25 -6.41 9.00
CA ALA A 65 8.16 -7.55 9.15
C ALA A 65 9.53 -7.36 8.46
N GLY A 66 9.65 -6.37 7.55
CA GLY A 66 10.92 -6.08 6.87
C GLY A 66 11.88 -5.24 7.71
N ALA A 67 11.35 -4.29 8.52
CA ALA A 67 12.15 -3.33 9.28
C ALA A 67 13.08 -3.97 10.31
N THR A 68 12.78 -5.19 10.76
CA THR A 68 13.56 -5.91 11.77
C THR A 68 14.67 -6.79 11.18
N GLY A 69 14.84 -6.82 9.85
CA GLY A 69 15.81 -7.69 9.18
C GLY A 69 15.55 -9.19 9.40
N LEU A 70 14.38 -9.56 9.92
CA LEU A 70 14.05 -10.92 10.34
C LEU A 70 13.69 -11.84 9.16
N LEU A 71 13.36 -11.28 8.00
CA LEU A 71 13.16 -12.04 6.76
C LEU A 71 14.09 -11.45 5.69
N PRO A 72 15.10 -12.21 5.21
CA PRO A 72 15.87 -11.80 4.05
C PRO A 72 14.93 -11.72 2.86
N THR A 73 14.56 -10.50 2.47
CA THR A 73 13.86 -10.22 1.22
C THR A 73 14.91 -9.77 0.21
N PRO A 74 15.55 -10.70 -0.53
CA PRO A 74 16.70 -10.39 -1.39
C PRO A 74 16.43 -9.35 -2.49
N TRP A 75 15.16 -9.06 -2.76
CA TRP A 75 14.73 -8.07 -3.73
C TRP A 75 14.66 -6.62 -3.18
N PHE A 76 14.91 -6.43 -1.89
CA PHE A 76 15.08 -5.12 -1.25
C PHE A 76 16.56 -4.78 -0.95
N ASP A 77 17.50 -5.66 -1.29
CA ASP A 77 18.94 -5.40 -1.12
C ASP A 77 19.38 -4.21 -1.99
N ASP A 78 18.77 -4.05 -3.17
CA ASP A 78 18.96 -2.90 -4.07
C ASP A 78 17.59 -2.29 -4.45
N PRO A 79 17.04 -1.39 -3.61
CA PRO A 79 15.74 -0.80 -3.89
C PRO A 79 15.81 0.20 -5.03
N ALA A 80 14.77 0.22 -5.86
CA ALA A 80 14.67 1.14 -6.98
C ALA A 80 14.70 2.61 -6.52
N ALA A 81 14.07 2.93 -5.39
CA ALA A 81 14.09 4.26 -4.83
C ALA A 81 14.22 4.25 -3.30
N ARG A 82 14.88 5.28 -2.77
CA ARG A 82 14.93 5.58 -1.33
C ARG A 82 14.53 7.03 -1.11
N THR A 83 13.73 7.28 -0.08
CA THR A 83 13.35 8.63 0.34
C THR A 83 13.20 8.67 1.85
N THR A 84 13.48 9.82 2.45
CA THR A 84 13.36 10.02 3.89
C THR A 84 12.17 10.93 4.14
N GLN A 85 11.24 10.49 5.00
CA GLN A 85 10.00 11.21 5.31
C GLN A 85 9.90 11.45 6.81
N THR A 86 9.44 12.64 7.18
CA THR A 86 9.18 12.97 8.59
C THR A 86 7.69 12.78 8.87
N SER A 87 7.35 11.94 9.85
CA SER A 87 5.97 11.77 10.29
C SER A 87 5.44 13.01 10.99
N PRO A 88 4.11 13.18 11.12
CA PRO A 88 3.53 14.25 11.92
C PRO A 88 4.01 14.28 13.38
N ASP A 89 4.44 13.13 13.91
CA ASP A 89 5.00 12.99 15.26
C ASP A 89 6.50 13.37 15.33
N GLY A 90 7.07 13.91 14.25
CA GLY A 90 8.48 14.30 14.16
C GLY A 90 9.45 13.14 13.94
N LYS A 91 8.98 11.91 13.74
CA LYS A 91 9.85 10.74 13.50
C LYS A 91 10.31 10.71 12.05
N THR A 92 11.61 10.54 11.85
CA THR A 92 12.17 10.38 10.50
C THR A 92 12.15 8.89 10.12
N CYS A 93 11.56 8.58 8.97
CA CYS A 93 11.45 7.24 8.42
C CYS A 93 12.13 7.19 7.05
N ASP A 94 13.05 6.24 6.88
CA ASP A 94 13.60 5.87 5.58
C ASP A 94 12.65 4.90 4.88
N LEU A 95 12.19 5.28 3.70
CA LEU A 95 11.33 4.50 2.84
C LEU A 95 12.13 3.98 1.66
N ALA A 96 12.08 2.68 1.42
CA ALA A 96 12.64 2.03 0.25
C ALA A 96 11.53 1.42 -0.60
N PHE A 97 11.57 1.61 -1.91
CA PHE A 97 10.57 1.11 -2.86
C PHE A 97 11.21 0.21 -3.91
N SER A 98 10.54 -0.89 -4.24
CA SER A 98 10.95 -1.81 -5.31
C SER A 98 9.73 -2.34 -6.05
N ALA A 99 9.89 -2.58 -7.35
CA ALA A 99 8.94 -3.32 -8.15
C ALA A 99 9.28 -4.82 -8.19
N LYS A 100 8.26 -5.67 -8.29
CA LYS A 100 8.42 -7.12 -8.43
C LYS A 100 7.40 -7.66 -9.41
N GLY A 101 7.81 -8.60 -10.25
CA GLY A 101 6.90 -9.32 -11.13
C GLY A 101 5.85 -10.12 -10.36
N LEU A 102 4.59 -10.00 -10.76
CA LEU A 102 3.46 -10.73 -10.16
C LEU A 102 3.08 -11.92 -11.04
N HIS A 103 3.19 -13.14 -10.51
CA HIS A 103 2.76 -14.34 -11.22
C HIS A 103 1.28 -14.59 -10.93
N ASP A 104 0.40 -14.10 -11.81
CA ASP A 104 -1.03 -14.40 -11.77
C ASP A 104 -1.38 -15.50 -12.79
N PRO A 105 -1.79 -16.70 -12.36
CA PRO A 105 -2.18 -17.77 -13.27
C PRO A 105 -3.47 -17.45 -14.05
N ALA A 106 -4.32 -16.54 -13.57
CA ALA A 106 -5.53 -16.12 -14.29
C ALA A 106 -5.20 -15.16 -15.45
N HIS A 107 -4.08 -14.43 -15.37
CA HIS A 107 -3.64 -13.46 -16.36
C HIS A 107 -2.16 -13.70 -16.68
N PRO A 108 -1.84 -14.77 -17.45
CA PRO A 108 -0.45 -15.10 -17.72
C PRO A 108 0.21 -14.02 -18.58
N VAL A 109 1.26 -13.40 -18.03
CA VAL A 109 2.14 -12.48 -18.73
C VAL A 109 3.46 -13.18 -19.03
N ASN A 110 3.90 -13.09 -20.29
CA ASN A 110 5.17 -13.68 -20.71
C ASN A 110 6.36 -13.03 -19.95
N GLU A 111 7.47 -13.76 -19.86
CA GLU A 111 8.61 -13.32 -19.05
C GLU A 111 9.29 -12.06 -19.56
N ALA A 112 9.33 -11.84 -20.88
CA ALA A 112 9.91 -10.64 -21.47
C ALA A 112 9.10 -9.38 -21.11
N THR A 113 7.78 -9.43 -21.27
CA THR A 113 6.87 -8.34 -20.90
C THR A 113 6.90 -8.08 -19.39
N ARG A 114 7.00 -9.14 -18.57
CA ARG A 114 7.17 -9.00 -17.13
C ARG A 114 8.46 -8.26 -16.78
N ALA A 115 9.59 -8.66 -17.36
CA ALA A 115 10.88 -8.01 -17.14
C ALA A 115 10.86 -6.54 -17.59
N GLU A 116 10.25 -6.24 -18.74
CA GLU A 116 10.06 -4.87 -19.24
C GLU A 116 9.19 -4.04 -18.29
N THR A 117 8.08 -4.60 -17.80
CA THR A 117 7.19 -3.93 -16.84
C THR A 117 7.91 -3.63 -15.52
N ILE A 118 8.72 -4.56 -15.00
CA ILE A 118 9.53 -4.34 -13.80
C ILE A 118 10.53 -3.20 -14.03
N ALA A 119 11.26 -3.24 -15.15
CA ALA A 119 12.24 -2.20 -15.48
C ALA A 119 11.59 -0.80 -15.62
N ALA A 120 10.41 -0.73 -16.24
CA ALA A 120 9.64 0.51 -16.35
C ALA A 120 9.16 1.01 -14.98
N ALA A 121 8.67 0.12 -14.12
CA ALA A 121 8.26 0.46 -12.77
C ALA A 121 9.44 0.96 -11.91
N ASP A 122 10.61 0.32 -12.00
CA ASP A 122 11.81 0.78 -11.30
C ASP A 122 12.30 2.14 -11.81
N ALA A 123 12.27 2.36 -13.13
CA ALA A 123 12.60 3.66 -13.73
C ALA A 123 11.64 4.77 -13.24
N PHE A 124 10.34 4.46 -13.17
CA PHE A 124 9.34 5.37 -12.61
C PHE A 124 9.64 5.70 -11.14
N LEU A 125 9.89 4.68 -10.31
CA LEU A 125 10.20 4.87 -8.89
C LEU A 125 11.44 5.73 -8.68
N LYS A 126 12.49 5.55 -9.49
CA LYS A 126 13.72 6.35 -9.45
C LYS A 126 13.48 7.84 -9.74
N GLY A 127 12.58 8.14 -10.65
CA GLY A 127 12.22 9.51 -11.04
C GLY A 127 11.08 10.12 -10.22
N PHE A 128 10.46 9.36 -9.33
CA PHE A 128 9.26 9.80 -8.63
C PHE A 128 9.59 10.80 -7.53
N ASP A 129 8.96 11.98 -7.59
CA ASP A 129 9.06 12.97 -6.51
C ASP A 129 8.08 12.64 -5.37
N PHE A 130 8.60 11.93 -4.37
CA PHE A 130 7.86 11.55 -3.16
C PHE A 130 7.47 12.75 -2.29
N SER A 131 8.04 13.94 -2.49
CA SER A 131 7.63 15.15 -1.75
C SER A 131 6.25 15.66 -2.18
N THR A 132 5.77 15.25 -3.36
CA THR A 132 4.44 15.63 -3.86
C THR A 132 3.28 14.94 -3.12
N ILE A 133 3.58 14.01 -2.22
CA ILE A 133 2.59 13.33 -1.37
C ILE A 133 2.58 14.04 -0.02
N GLU A 134 1.79 15.11 0.10
CA GLU A 134 1.72 16.00 1.28
C GLU A 134 1.37 15.31 2.60
N GLN A 135 0.81 14.09 2.58
CA GLN A 135 0.42 13.38 3.79
C GLN A 135 1.08 12.00 3.84
N TYR A 136 1.98 11.82 4.80
CA TYR A 136 2.43 10.50 5.25
C TYR A 136 1.30 9.79 6.03
N LYS A 137 0.26 9.40 5.30
CA LYS A 137 -0.63 8.30 5.69
C LYS A 137 -0.27 7.16 4.76
N GLY A 138 0.29 6.08 5.32
CA GLY A 138 0.85 4.97 4.53
C GLY A 138 -0.10 4.44 3.45
N ASP A 139 -1.41 4.40 3.74
CA ASP A 139 -2.43 3.98 2.78
C ASP A 139 -2.62 4.97 1.62
N THR A 140 -2.65 6.27 1.91
CA THR A 140 -2.79 7.33 0.89
C THR A 140 -1.58 7.36 -0.04
N MET A 141 -0.37 7.29 0.52
CA MET A 141 0.87 7.24 -0.26
C MET A 141 0.88 6.03 -1.19
N ARG A 142 0.50 4.85 -0.68
CA ARG A 142 0.48 3.62 -1.47
C ARG A 142 -0.58 3.68 -2.58
N ALA A 143 -1.77 4.19 -2.29
CA ALA A 143 -2.84 4.32 -3.28
C ALA A 143 -2.45 5.29 -4.40
N GLU A 144 -1.87 6.45 -4.06
CA GLU A 144 -1.45 7.45 -5.04
C GLU A 144 -0.28 6.96 -5.90
N LEU A 145 0.71 6.30 -5.28
CA LEU A 145 1.83 5.69 -6.01
C LEU A 145 1.34 4.62 -6.98
N ALA A 146 0.45 3.72 -6.52
CA ALA A 146 -0.15 2.68 -7.36
C ALA A 146 -0.93 3.29 -8.54
N ARG A 147 -1.72 4.35 -8.29
CA ARG A 147 -2.48 5.05 -9.31
C ARG A 147 -1.58 5.66 -10.38
N ARG A 148 -0.53 6.40 -9.98
CA ARG A 148 0.39 7.06 -10.92
C ARG A 148 1.26 6.06 -11.68
N LEU A 149 1.75 5.03 -11.01
CA LEU A 149 2.51 3.97 -11.68
C LEU A 149 1.65 3.24 -12.71
N SER A 150 0.41 2.87 -12.35
CA SER A 150 -0.52 2.21 -13.28
C SER A 150 -0.77 3.07 -14.53
N ALA A 151 -1.01 4.37 -14.34
CA ALA A 151 -1.15 5.30 -15.45
C ALA A 151 0.12 5.38 -16.33
N HIS A 152 1.30 5.38 -15.72
CA HIS A 152 2.58 5.40 -16.44
C HIS A 152 2.81 4.13 -17.27
N LEU A 153 2.55 2.95 -16.70
CA LEU A 153 2.67 1.68 -17.41
C LEU A 153 1.67 1.58 -18.56
N ALA A 154 0.43 2.03 -18.35
CA ALA A 154 -0.58 2.07 -19.39
C ALA A 154 -0.17 2.98 -20.58
N GLN A 155 0.48 4.12 -20.32
CA GLN A 155 1.01 5.00 -21.38
C GLN A 155 2.11 4.34 -22.21
N GLN A 156 2.81 3.35 -21.66
CA GLN A 156 3.84 2.56 -22.36
C GLN A 156 3.29 1.29 -23.00
N GLY A 157 1.99 1.01 -22.88
CA GLY A 157 1.38 -0.24 -23.35
C GLY A 157 1.78 -1.47 -22.52
N LEU A 158 2.23 -1.27 -21.27
CA LEU A 158 2.66 -2.34 -20.37
C LEU A 158 1.52 -2.72 -19.39
N PRO A 159 1.35 -4.03 -19.10
CA PRO A 159 0.30 -4.52 -18.21
C PRO A 159 0.60 -4.18 -16.73
N PRO A 160 -0.16 -3.29 -16.07
CA PRO A 160 0.07 -2.96 -14.66
C PRO A 160 -0.12 -4.15 -13.71
N GLU A 161 -0.91 -5.15 -14.10
CA GLU A 161 -1.11 -6.40 -13.36
C GLU A 161 0.13 -7.30 -13.33
N ALA A 162 1.11 -7.08 -14.22
CA ALA A 162 2.34 -7.87 -14.24
C ALA A 162 3.32 -7.49 -13.13
N VAL A 163 3.07 -6.40 -12.40
CA VAL A 163 3.97 -5.85 -11.40
C VAL A 163 3.26 -5.53 -10.09
N SER A 164 3.98 -5.73 -8.99
CA SER A 164 3.59 -5.31 -7.65
C SER A 164 4.68 -4.41 -7.09
N VAL A 165 4.28 -3.28 -6.51
CA VAL A 165 5.21 -2.40 -5.79
C VAL A 165 5.07 -2.66 -4.31
N ALA A 166 6.21 -2.77 -3.62
CA ALA A 166 6.22 -2.71 -2.17
C ALA A 166 7.09 -1.55 -1.69
N ALA A 167 6.78 -1.14 -0.46
CA ALA A 167 7.54 -0.18 0.29
C ALA A 167 8.00 -0.85 1.60
N MET A 168 9.24 -0.58 1.99
CA MET A 168 9.80 -0.90 3.29
C MET A 168 10.06 0.41 4.02
N ALA A 169 9.58 0.52 5.26
CA ALA A 169 9.78 1.69 6.09
C ALA A 169 10.64 1.34 7.30
N SER A 170 11.69 2.11 7.56
CA SER A 170 12.51 2.03 8.77
C SER A 170 12.48 3.38 9.47
N CYS A 171 11.83 3.45 10.62
CA CYS A 171 11.77 4.67 11.42
C CYS A 171 12.73 4.54 12.60
N LEU A 172 13.71 5.45 12.70
CA LEU A 172 14.57 5.51 13.87
C LEU A 172 13.75 6.08 15.04
N GLY A 173 13.41 5.22 16.01
CA GLY A 173 12.83 5.64 17.27
C GLY A 173 13.88 6.40 18.08
N SER A 174 13.61 7.66 18.38
CA SER A 174 14.35 8.37 19.43
C SER A 174 13.78 7.90 20.77
N ASP A 175 14.29 6.79 21.30
CA ASP A 175 14.06 6.40 22.70
C ASP A 175 14.89 7.34 23.58
N GLN A 176 14.37 8.53 23.86
CA GLN A 176 14.88 9.46 24.88
C GLN A 176 13.83 9.68 25.97
#